data_AF-A0A6A6Y606-F1
#
_entry.id   AF-A0A6A6Y606-F1
#
_cell.length_a   1.000
_cell.length_b   1.000
_cell.length_c   1.000
_cell.angle_alpha   90.00
_cell.angle_beta   90.00
_cell.angle_gamma   90.00
#
_symmetry.space_group_name_H-M   'P 1'
#
loop_
_entity.id
_entity.type
_entity.pdbx_description
1 polymer ?
#
loop_
_entity_poly.entity_id
_entity_poly.type
_entity_poly.pdbx_seq_one_letter_code
_entity_poly.pdbx_strand_id
1 'polypeptide(L)'
;MSNYESFQDKMNYYFKNIGNKQLALVGDAVLRLCVLDEWFSTESDTDVATNEHLKNVAKEWGLKEYIKENPSQEDKEAKTTLASTVEGIIGAVWVDSDRDFGAVQRVIKKLVY
;
A
#
# COMPACT_ATOMS: atom_id res chain seq x y z
N MET A 1 24.87 -13.35 -15.51
CA MET A 1 24.16 -13.67 -14.26
C MET A 1 24.49 -12.60 -13.25
N SER A 2 23.48 -11.95 -12.68
CA SER A 2 23.71 -10.99 -11.60
C SER A 2 24.20 -11.71 -10.34
N ASN A 3 24.92 -11.02 -9.45
CA ASN A 3 25.36 -11.59 -8.16
C ASN A 3 24.19 -12.12 -7.32
N TYR A 4 22.97 -11.65 -7.58
CA TYR A 4 21.75 -12.03 -6.88
C TYR A 4 21.22 -13.41 -7.32
N GLU A 5 21.22 -13.68 -8.63
CA GLU A 5 20.82 -14.99 -9.19
C GLU A 5 21.78 -16.10 -8.76
N SER A 6 23.08 -15.80 -8.77
CA SER A 6 24.16 -16.71 -8.31
C SER A 6 24.01 -17.16 -6.85
N PHE A 7 23.46 -16.29 -5.98
CA PHE A 7 23.25 -16.62 -4.57
C PHE A 7 22.02 -17.51 -4.35
N GLN A 8 20.91 -17.24 -5.05
CA GLN A 8 19.67 -18.02 -4.91
C GLN A 8 19.84 -19.44 -5.45
N ASP A 9 20.51 -19.60 -6.60
CA ASP A 9 20.79 -20.90 -7.19
C ASP A 9 21.73 -21.73 -6.30
N LYS A 10 22.72 -21.11 -5.65
CA LYS A 10 23.61 -21.79 -4.70
C LYS A 10 22.88 -22.30 -3.45
N MET A 11 21.81 -21.63 -3.03
CA MET A 11 21.07 -21.96 -1.82
C MET A 11 19.83 -22.81 -2.10
N ASN A 12 19.51 -23.10 -3.37
CA ASN A 12 18.27 -23.76 -3.82
C ASN A 12 17.02 -23.14 -3.16
N TYR A 13 17.03 -21.81 -3.01
CA TYR A 13 15.99 -21.05 -2.32
C TYR A 13 15.73 -19.75 -3.06
N TYR A 14 14.56 -19.69 -3.70
CA TYR A 14 14.08 -18.50 -4.39
C TYR A 14 13.37 -17.62 -3.37
N PHE A 15 13.93 -16.44 -3.09
CA PHE A 15 13.20 -15.44 -2.31
C PHE A 15 11.90 -15.16 -3.04
N LYS A 16 10.78 -15.50 -2.39
CA LYS A 16 9.46 -15.13 -2.89
C LYS A 16 9.43 -13.61 -2.87
N ASN A 17 9.40 -12.99 -4.05
CA ASN A 17 9.37 -11.55 -4.20
C ASN A 17 7.94 -11.07 -3.86
N ILE A 18 7.58 -11.19 -2.58
CA ILE A 18 6.27 -10.80 -2.05
C ILE A 18 6.34 -9.28 -1.91
N GLY A 19 6.20 -8.56 -3.03
CA GLY A 19 6.02 -7.11 -2.99
C GLY A 19 4.79 -6.74 -2.18
N ASN A 20 4.55 -5.44 -2.01
CA ASN A 20 3.41 -4.92 -1.26
C ASN A 20 2.04 -5.28 -1.85
N LYS A 21 1.95 -5.93 -3.01
CA LYS A 21 0.70 -6.21 -3.73
C LYS A 21 -0.39 -6.87 -2.88
N GLN A 22 -0.05 -7.88 -2.07
CA GLN A 22 -1.05 -8.55 -1.22
C GLN A 22 -1.58 -7.60 -0.14
N LEU A 23 -0.69 -6.84 0.49
CA LEU A 23 -1.06 -5.85 1.50
C LEU A 23 -1.85 -4.69 0.87
N ALA A 24 -1.49 -4.26 -0.33
CA ALA A 24 -2.20 -3.21 -1.06
C ALA A 24 -3.65 -3.63 -1.37
N LEU A 25 -3.87 -4.86 -1.83
CA LEU A 25 -5.24 -5.37 -2.06
C LEU A 25 -6.07 -5.43 -0.77
N VAL A 26 -5.47 -5.86 0.34
CA VAL A 26 -6.14 -5.83 1.64
C VAL A 26 -6.42 -4.40 2.07
N GLY A 27 -5.45 -3.50 1.88
CA GLY A 27 -5.56 -2.09 2.21
C GLY A 27 -6.63 -1.34 1.44
N ASP A 28 -6.75 -1.55 0.13
CA ASP A 28 -7.83 -0.97 -0.70
C ASP A 28 -9.21 -1.40 -0.18
N ALA A 29 -9.38 -2.69 0.14
CA ALA A 29 -10.64 -3.20 0.69
C ALA A 29 -10.98 -2.58 2.05
N VAL A 30 -10.00 -2.50 2.97
CA VAL A 30 -10.22 -1.93 4.31
C VAL A 30 -10.43 -0.42 4.23
N LEU A 31 -9.68 0.29 3.38
CA LEU A 31 -9.85 1.72 3.12
C LEU A 31 -11.27 2.03 2.66
N ARG A 32 -11.77 1.29 1.65
CA ARG A 32 -13.16 1.44 1.17
C ARG A 32 -14.18 1.19 2.26
N LEU A 33 -13.96 0.17 3.10
CA LEU A 33 -14.86 -0.10 4.21
C LEU A 33 -14.87 1.05 5.22
N CYS A 34 -13.71 1.60 5.60
CA CYS A 34 -13.62 2.73 6.51
C CYS A 34 -14.30 3.99 5.95
N VAL A 35 -14.08 4.30 4.67
CA VAL A 35 -14.72 5.45 4.00
C VAL A 35 -16.24 5.28 3.94
N LEU A 36 -16.73 4.06 3.65
CA LEU A 36 -18.17 3.77 3.63
C LEU A 36 -18.80 3.80 5.03
N ASP A 37 -18.10 3.32 6.06
CA ASP A 37 -18.55 3.36 7.46
C ASP A 37 -18.70 4.81 7.95
N GLU A 38 -17.75 5.67 7.59
CA GLU A 38 -17.80 7.10 7.91
C GLU A 38 -18.89 7.82 7.10
N TRP A 39 -19.00 7.56 5.80
CA TRP A 39 -20.06 8.12 4.96
C TRP A 39 -21.45 7.73 5.45
N PHE A 40 -21.67 6.46 5.82
CA PHE A 40 -22.97 6.00 6.31
C PHE A 40 -23.37 6.71 7.60
N SER A 41 -22.38 7.09 8.43
CA SER A 41 -22.60 7.75 9.71
C SER A 41 -22.73 9.28 9.61
N THR A 42 -22.16 9.90 8.56
CA THR A 42 -21.94 11.36 8.52
C THR A 42 -22.20 12.04 7.18
N GLU A 43 -22.52 11.30 6.12
CA GLU A 43 -22.59 11.79 4.72
C GLU A 43 -21.28 12.43 4.20
N SER A 44 -20.13 12.03 4.76
CA SER A 44 -18.79 12.54 4.40
C SER A 44 -18.36 12.22 2.96
N ASP A 45 -17.42 12.98 2.41
CA ASP A 45 -16.92 12.72 1.06
C ASP A 45 -16.31 11.31 0.90
N THR A 46 -16.62 10.66 -0.22
CA THR A 46 -16.13 9.31 -0.57
C THR A 46 -14.98 9.34 -1.58
N ASP A 47 -14.67 10.52 -2.14
CA ASP A 47 -13.66 10.68 -3.20
C ASP A 47 -12.21 10.53 -2.70
N VAL A 48 -12.03 10.44 -1.38
CA VAL A 48 -10.74 10.25 -0.70
C VAL A 48 -10.11 8.87 -0.93
N ALA A 49 -10.86 7.89 -1.45
CA ALA A 49 -10.34 6.55 -1.75
C ALA A 49 -9.85 6.41 -3.20
N THR A 50 -9.81 7.49 -3.99
CA THR A 50 -9.37 7.40 -5.39
C THR A 50 -7.85 7.23 -5.51
N ASN A 51 -7.44 6.50 -6.54
CA ASN A 51 -6.03 6.33 -6.89
C ASN A 51 -5.29 7.66 -7.11
N GLU A 52 -5.99 8.71 -7.55
CA GLU A 52 -5.39 10.04 -7.73
C GLU A 52 -5.12 10.71 -6.38
N HIS A 53 -6.11 10.70 -5.49
CA HIS A 53 -5.96 11.19 -4.12
C HIS A 53 -4.83 10.48 -3.38
N LEU A 54 -4.81 9.15 -3.40
CA LEU A 54 -3.78 8.35 -2.73
C LEU A 54 -2.36 8.59 -3.27
N LYS A 55 -2.22 8.93 -4.56
CA LYS A 55 -0.92 9.35 -5.12
C LYS A 55 -0.48 10.69 -4.58
N ASN A 56 -1.40 11.63 -4.38
CA ASN A 56 -1.08 12.94 -3.83
C ASN A 56 -0.69 12.81 -2.36
N VAL A 57 -1.45 12.05 -1.57
CA VAL A 57 -1.09 11.64 -0.20
C VAL A 57 0.33 11.06 -0.16
N ALA A 58 0.64 10.08 -1.01
CA ALA A 58 1.97 9.48 -1.03
C ALA A 58 3.11 10.48 -1.30
N LYS A 59 2.85 11.50 -2.13
CA LYS A 59 3.82 12.56 -2.44
C LYS A 59 3.98 13.53 -1.26
N GLU A 60 2.88 13.95 -0.65
CA GLU A 60 2.87 14.86 0.51
C GLU A 60 3.63 14.27 1.69
N TRP A 61 3.49 12.97 1.90
CA TRP A 61 4.21 12.22 2.92
C TRP A 61 5.65 11.83 2.53
N GLY A 62 6.13 12.21 1.34
CA GLY A 62 7.48 11.89 0.88
C GLY A 62 7.76 10.39 0.68
N LEU A 63 6.71 9.57 0.51
CA LEU A 63 6.85 8.11 0.51
C LEU A 63 7.66 7.57 -0.67
N LYS A 64 7.77 8.35 -1.75
CA LYS A 64 8.54 7.99 -2.95
C LYS A 64 9.99 7.60 -2.63
N GLU A 65 10.62 8.27 -1.67
CA GLU A 65 12.03 8.04 -1.31
C GLU A 65 12.25 6.70 -0.59
N TYR A 66 11.19 6.11 -0.05
CA TYR A 66 11.22 4.87 0.72
C TYR A 66 10.78 3.65 -0.10
N ILE A 67 10.34 3.86 -1.35
CA ILE A 67 9.92 2.78 -2.23
C ILE A 67 11.16 2.12 -2.84
N LYS A 68 11.35 0.84 -2.53
CA LYS A 68 12.34 0.01 -3.21
C LYS A 68 11.75 -0.51 -4.53
N GLU A 69 12.04 0.21 -5.61
CA GLU A 69 11.66 -0.23 -6.96
C GLU A 69 12.50 -1.44 -7.39
N ASN A 70 11.86 -2.37 -8.11
CA ASN A 70 12.58 -3.46 -8.74
C ASN A 70 13.22 -2.94 -10.04
N PRO A 71 14.56 -3.01 -10.20
CA PRO A 71 15.26 -2.53 -11.39
C PRO A 71 14.72 -3.10 -12.71
N SER A 72 14.12 -4.30 -12.68
CA SER A 72 13.54 -4.93 -13.87
C SER A 72 12.17 -4.36 -14.29
N GLN A 73 11.64 -3.35 -13.60
CA GLN A 73 10.32 -2.73 -13.87
C GLN A 73 10.41 -1.34 -14.51
N GLU A 74 11.59 -0.95 -15.01
CA GLU A 74 11.91 0.39 -15.53
C GLU A 74 10.92 0.96 -16.57
N ASP A 75 10.10 0.13 -17.22
CA ASP A 75 9.32 0.56 -18.38
C ASP A 75 7.78 0.39 -18.33
N LYS A 76 7.17 -0.21 -17.29
CA LYS A 76 5.72 -0.56 -17.39
C LYS A 76 4.74 -0.17 -16.28
N GLU A 77 5.11 0.04 -15.01
CA GLU A 77 4.07 0.24 -13.97
C GLU A 77 4.41 1.24 -12.83
N ALA A 78 5.19 2.28 -13.09
CA ALA A 78 5.46 3.32 -12.08
C ALA A 78 4.21 4.14 -11.64
N LYS A 79 3.11 4.11 -12.41
CA LYS A 79 1.90 4.90 -12.11
C LYS A 79 1.10 4.37 -10.93
N THR A 80 1.22 3.10 -10.56
CA THR A 80 0.42 2.43 -9.51
C THR A 80 1.17 2.30 -8.20
N THR A 81 2.49 2.49 -8.17
CA THR A 81 3.33 2.22 -6.99
C THR A 81 3.03 3.13 -5.81
N LEU A 82 2.73 4.41 -6.03
CA LEU A 82 2.49 5.36 -4.94
C LEU A 82 1.15 5.10 -4.22
N ALA A 83 0.05 4.98 -4.97
CA ALA A 83 -1.25 4.62 -4.39
C ALA A 83 -1.19 3.25 -3.72
N SER A 84 -0.61 2.24 -4.38
CA SER A 84 -0.47 0.90 -3.80
C SER A 84 0.49 0.85 -2.61
N THR A 85 1.39 1.83 -2.47
CA THR A 85 2.20 1.99 -1.26
C THR A 85 1.34 2.47 -0.09
N VAL A 86 0.47 3.46 -0.30
CA VAL A 86 -0.47 3.92 0.74
C VAL A 86 -1.43 2.78 1.13
N GLU A 87 -2.02 2.11 0.15
CA GLU A 87 -2.85 0.92 0.39
C GLU A 87 -2.05 -0.16 1.11
N GLY A 88 -0.80 -0.41 0.71
CA GLY A 88 0.08 -1.37 1.35
C GLY A 88 0.35 -1.07 2.82
N ILE A 89 0.54 0.21 3.17
CA ILE A 89 0.71 0.67 4.56
C ILE A 89 -0.59 0.41 5.34
N ILE A 90 -1.75 0.75 4.79
CA ILE A 90 -3.06 0.48 5.42
C ILE A 90 -3.24 -1.03 5.65
N GLY A 91 -2.93 -1.86 4.65
CA GLY A 91 -2.97 -3.30 4.77
C GLY A 91 -1.99 -3.86 5.82
N ALA A 92 -0.81 -3.25 5.95
CA ALA A 92 0.15 -3.62 6.98
C ALA A 92 -0.37 -3.30 8.38
N VAL A 93 -0.96 -2.11 8.59
CA VAL A 93 -1.58 -1.73 9.86
C VAL A 93 -2.74 -2.67 10.21
N TRP A 94 -3.58 -3.04 9.24
CA TRP A 94 -4.67 -4.00 9.45
C TRP A 94 -4.16 -5.35 9.96
N VAL A 95 -3.07 -5.86 9.42
CA VAL A 95 -2.47 -7.13 9.86
C VAL A 95 -1.76 -6.99 11.22
N ASP A 96 -0.98 -5.92 11.41
CA ASP A 96 -0.19 -5.68 12.63
C ASP A 96 -1.07 -5.40 13.85
N SER A 97 -2.22 -4.76 13.64
CA SER A 97 -3.20 -4.47 14.69
C SER A 97 -4.15 -5.63 15.01
N ASP A 98 -3.86 -6.85 14.52
CA ASP A 98 -4.74 -8.03 14.58
C ASP A 98 -6.19 -7.73 14.14
N ARG A 99 -6.32 -6.98 13.04
CA ARG A 99 -7.61 -6.62 12.42
C ARG A 99 -8.47 -5.70 13.28
N ASP A 100 -7.85 -4.84 14.08
CA ASP A 100 -8.55 -3.76 14.78
C ASP A 100 -8.99 -2.67 13.79
N PHE A 101 -10.28 -2.66 13.48
CA PHE A 101 -10.90 -1.68 12.59
C PHE A 101 -10.74 -0.24 13.09
N GLY A 102 -10.85 -0.02 14.41
CA GLY A 102 -10.69 1.31 14.99
C GLY A 102 -9.26 1.82 14.90
N ALA A 103 -8.26 0.92 14.98
CA ALA A 103 -6.86 1.28 14.73
C ALA A 103 -6.64 1.76 13.29
N VAL A 104 -7.22 1.05 12.31
CA VAL A 104 -7.10 1.44 10.92
C VAL A 104 -7.83 2.76 10.62
N GLN A 105 -9.04 2.97 11.16
CA GLN A 105 -9.75 4.25 11.03
C GLN A 105 -8.91 5.43 11.55
N ARG A 106 -8.24 5.29 12.70
CA ARG A 106 -7.35 6.33 13.23
C ARG A 106 -6.18 6.63 12.30
N VAL A 107 -5.60 5.61 11.67
CA VAL A 107 -4.51 5.79 10.69
C VAL A 107 -5.03 6.47 9.43
N ILE A 108 -6.16 6.02 8.87
CA ILE A 108 -6.76 6.63 7.67
C ILE A 108 -7.08 8.11 7.91
N LYS A 109 -7.67 8.46 9.07
CA LYS A 109 -7.95 9.85 9.45
C LYS A 109 -6.73 10.75 9.54
N LYS A 110 -5.54 10.19 9.77
CA LYS A 110 -4.29 10.94 9.84
C LYS A 110 -3.54 10.96 8.51
N LEU A 111 -3.67 9.90 7.74
CA LEU A 111 -2.88 9.65 6.53
C LEU A 111 -3.58 10.18 5.27
N VAL A 112 -4.90 10.05 5.21
CA VAL A 112 -5.71 10.26 3.98
C VAL A 112 -6.51 11.57 4.03
N TYR A 113 -6.90 12.02 5.23
CA TYR A 113 -7.60 13.28 5.48
C TYR A 113 -6.65 14.31 6.09
#